data_AF-A0A011RQ89-F1
#
_entry.id   AF-A0A011RQ89-F1
#
_cell.length_a   1.000
_cell.length_b   1.000
_cell.length_c   1.000
_cell.angle_alpha   90.00
_cell.angle_beta   90.00
_cell.angle_gamma   90.00
#
_symmetry.space_group_name_H-M   'P 1'
#
loop_
_entity.id
_entity.type
_entity.pdbx_description
1 polymer ?
#
loop_
_entity_poly.entity_id
_entity_poly.type
_entity_poly.pdbx_seq_one_letter_code
_entity_poly.pdbx_strand_id
1 'polypeptide(L)'
;MLCILIYWGYSVLFVGFKDIPYALQQNYSIHEGVMTASYYPNQFEMDGRIYTKNPWTFSLEEGKVYRIYYLPSSGYVVDIEKGD
;
A
#
# COMPACT_ATOMS: atom_id res chain seq x y z
N MET A 1 17.85 -10.92 -22.27
CA MET A 1 16.92 -9.78 -22.21
C MET A 1 15.46 -10.21 -22.05
N LEU A 2 14.95 -11.14 -22.88
CA LEU A 2 13.58 -11.67 -22.77
C LEU A 2 13.26 -12.29 -21.40
N CYS A 3 14.17 -13.08 -20.83
CA CYS A 3 13.96 -13.73 -19.53
C CYS A 3 13.84 -12.74 -18.36
N ILE A 4 14.49 -11.58 -18.45
CA ILE A 4 14.40 -10.53 -17.42
C ILE A 4 13.02 -9.89 -17.49
N LEU A 5 12.55 -9.53 -18.68
CA LEU A 5 11.21 -8.98 -18.87
C LEU A 5 10.11 -9.95 -18.41
N ILE A 6 10.25 -11.25 -18.69
CA ILE A 6 9.32 -12.28 -18.21
C ILE A 6 9.36 -12.39 -16.68
N TYR A 7 10.55 -12.38 -16.07
CA TYR A 7 10.70 -12.44 -14.62
C TYR A 7 10.08 -11.23 -13.92
N TRP A 8 10.29 -10.02 -14.45
CA TRP A 8 9.70 -8.78 -13.93
C TRP A 8 8.18 -8.74 -14.13
N GLY A 9 7.67 -9.21 -15.27
CA GLY A 9 6.23 -9.33 -15.49
C GLY A 9 5.59 -10.33 -14.53
N TYR A 10 6.27 -11.46 -14.29
CA TYR A 10 5.82 -12.46 -13.33
C TYR A 10 5.80 -11.89 -11.91
N SER A 11 6.85 -11.22 -11.45
CA SER A 11 6.91 -10.69 -10.08
C SER A 11 5.83 -9.65 -9.81
N VAL A 12 5.58 -8.72 -10.73
CA VAL A 12 4.57 -7.66 -10.57
C VAL A 12 3.16 -8.23 -10.57
N LEU A 13 2.84 -9.09 -11.55
CA LEU A 13 1.51 -9.69 -11.64
C LEU A 13 1.24 -10.64 -10.49
N PHE A 14 2.24 -11.43 -10.09
CA PHE A 14 2.09 -12.44 -9.04
C PHE A 14 1.83 -11.84 -7.66
N VAL A 15 2.43 -10.68 -7.35
CA VAL A 15 2.12 -9.95 -6.10
C VAL A 15 0.67 -9.46 -6.11
N GLY A 16 0.20 -8.90 -7.22
CA GLY A 16 -1.21 -8.49 -7.37
C GLY A 16 -2.18 -9.67 -7.27
N PHE A 17 -1.86 -10.82 -7.88
CA PHE A 17 -2.69 -12.03 -7.79
C PHE A 17 -2.80 -12.58 -6.36
N LYS A 18 -1.72 -12.47 -5.55
CA LYS A 18 -1.75 -12.88 -4.14
C LYS A 18 -2.69 -12.03 -3.30
N ASP A 19 -2.96 -10.80 -3.70
CA ASP A 19 -3.85 -9.90 -2.98
C ASP A 19 -5.33 -10.05 -3.32
N ILE A 20 -5.66 -10.66 -4.47
CA ILE A 20 -7.05 -10.96 -4.85
C ILE A 20 -7.85 -11.68 -3.74
N PRO A 21 -7.37 -12.79 -3.13
CA PRO A 21 -8.13 -13.44 -2.07
C PRO A 21 -8.37 -12.53 -0.85
N TYR A 22 -7.38 -11.73 -0.46
CA TYR A 22 -7.52 -10.78 0.65
C TYR A 22 -8.54 -9.68 0.31
N ALA A 23 -8.50 -9.16 -0.93
CA ALA A 23 -9.45 -8.16 -1.40
C ALA A 23 -10.90 -8.70 -1.46
N LEU A 24 -11.08 -9.92 -1.96
CA LEU A 24 -12.41 -10.55 -2.06
C LEU A 24 -13.01 -10.91 -0.70
N GLN A 25 -12.16 -11.30 0.26
CA GLN A 25 -12.58 -11.65 1.62
C GLN A 25 -12.60 -10.45 2.57
N GLN A 26 -12.26 -9.25 2.09
CA GLN A 26 -12.08 -8.04 2.90
C GLN A 26 -11.16 -8.24 4.11
N ASN A 27 -10.15 -9.11 3.95
CA ASN A 27 -9.20 -9.44 5.00
C ASN A 27 -7.95 -8.57 4.85
N TYR A 28 -8.03 -7.36 5.38
CA TYR A 28 -6.95 -6.36 5.30
C TYR A 28 -6.09 -6.40 6.56
N SER A 29 -4.79 -6.13 6.37
CA SER A 29 -3.90 -5.83 7.48
C SER A 29 -4.11 -4.39 7.93
N ILE A 30 -4.03 -4.18 9.25
CA ILE A 30 -4.22 -2.87 9.86
C ILE A 30 -2.87 -2.40 10.40
N HIS A 31 -2.54 -1.14 10.16
CA HIS A 31 -1.41 -0.48 10.77
C HIS A 31 -1.82 0.93 11.22
N GLU A 32 -1.34 1.35 12.37
CA GLU A 32 -1.65 2.64 13.00
C GLU A 32 -0.35 3.26 13.48
N GLY A 33 -0.19 4.56 13.24
CA GLY A 33 1.12 5.20 13.28
C GLY A 33 1.12 6.58 12.61
N VAL A 34 2.29 7.23 12.63
CA VAL A 34 2.44 8.60 12.14
C VAL A 34 2.93 8.59 10.70
N MET A 35 2.26 9.34 9.82
CA MET A 35 2.78 9.57 8.48
C MET A 35 4.03 10.44 8.55
N THR A 36 5.15 9.94 8.04
CA THR A 36 6.45 10.63 8.11
C THR A 36 6.82 11.34 6.82
N ALA A 37 6.48 10.76 5.65
CA ALA A 37 6.83 11.33 4.36
C ALA A 37 5.86 10.91 3.25
N SER A 38 5.67 11.76 2.24
CA SER A 38 4.99 11.40 0.99
C SER A 38 5.96 11.32 -0.19
N TYR A 39 5.91 10.23 -0.95
CA TYR A 39 6.73 9.99 -2.13
C TYR A 39 5.89 9.95 -3.42
N TYR A 40 6.30 10.74 -4.41
CA TYR A 40 5.68 10.69 -5.74
C TYR A 40 6.04 9.39 -6.46
N PRO A 41 5.11 8.72 -7.16
CA PRO A 41 3.76 9.19 -7.47
C PRO A 41 2.72 8.91 -6.38
N ASN A 42 2.76 7.76 -5.71
CA ASN A 42 1.63 7.26 -4.93
C ASN A 42 2.02 6.55 -3.63
N GLN A 43 3.20 6.87 -3.10
CA GLN A 43 3.76 6.17 -1.94
C GLN A 43 3.84 7.10 -0.75
N PHE A 44 3.79 6.54 0.44
CA PHE A 44 4.03 7.29 1.67
C PHE A 44 4.70 6.39 2.70
N GLU A 45 5.40 7.01 3.63
CA GLU A 45 6.07 6.35 4.73
C GLU A 45 5.31 6.54 6.03
N MET A 46 5.25 5.47 6.80
CA MET A 46 4.66 5.42 8.12
C MET A 46 5.48 4.42 8.95
N ASP A 47 6.02 4.88 10.08
CA ASP A 47 6.89 4.10 10.97
C ASP A 47 8.03 3.34 10.25
N GLY A 48 8.66 3.96 9.25
CA GLY A 48 9.75 3.37 8.47
C GLY A 48 9.31 2.33 7.43
N ARG A 49 8.00 2.16 7.20
CA ARG A 49 7.43 1.29 6.16
C ARG A 49 6.81 2.12 5.05
N ILE A 50 7.07 1.70 3.81
CA ILE A 50 6.51 2.34 2.62
C ILE A 50 5.23 1.63 2.21
N TYR A 51 4.16 2.40 2.09
CA TYR A 51 2.86 1.97 1.61
C TYR A 51 2.55 2.60 0.26
N THR A 52 1.77 1.89 -0.56
CA THR A 52 1.27 2.42 -1.83
C THR A 52 -0.21 2.70 -1.70
N LYS A 53 -0.68 3.84 -2.20
CA LYS A 53 -2.10 4.20 -2.21
C LYS A 53 -2.58 4.52 -3.62
N ASN A 54 -3.88 4.70 -3.78
CA ASN A 54 -4.41 5.37 -4.96
C ASN A 54 -4.29 6.90 -4.77
N PRO A 55 -3.71 7.63 -5.75
CA PRO A 55 -3.46 9.07 -5.64
C PRO A 55 -4.74 9.92 -5.57
N TRP A 56 -5.85 9.40 -6.07
CA TRP A 56 -7.13 10.12 -6.14
C TRP A 56 -8.00 9.92 -4.91
N THR A 57 -7.63 9.01 -4.00
CA THR A 57 -8.51 8.58 -2.91
C THR A 57 -8.23 9.31 -1.61
N PHE A 58 -6.97 9.64 -1.31
CA PHE A 58 -6.59 10.18 0.00
C PHE A 58 -5.51 11.27 -0.10
N SER A 59 -5.79 12.44 0.48
CA SER A 59 -4.76 13.42 0.82
C SER A 59 -4.28 13.13 2.25
N LEU A 60 -2.98 12.85 2.40
CA LEU A 60 -2.40 12.57 3.71
C LEU A 60 -1.47 13.72 4.09
N GLU A 61 -1.52 14.12 5.35
CA GLU A 61 -0.71 15.19 5.93
C GLU A 61 0.43 14.58 6.74
N GLU A 62 1.67 15.03 6.48
CA GLU A 62 2.83 14.62 7.26
C GLU A 62 2.68 15.04 8.73
N GLY A 63 3.11 14.16 9.64
CA GLY A 63 3.00 14.36 11.09
C GLY A 63 1.63 14.06 11.69
N LYS A 64 0.66 13.59 10.89
CA LYS A 64 -0.64 13.12 11.40
C LYS A 64 -0.65 11.61 11.63
N VAL A 65 -1.42 11.20 12.64
CA VAL A 65 -1.67 9.78 12.91
C VAL A 65 -2.78 9.30 11.98
N TYR A 66 -2.55 8.13 11.40
CA TYR A 66 -3.54 7.46 10.57
C TYR A 66 -3.62 5.99 10.95
N ARG A 67 -4.82 5.42 10.80
CA ARG A 67 -5.03 3.98 10.76
C ARG A 67 -5.29 3.60 9.29
N ILE A 68 -4.45 2.71 8.77
CA ILE A 68 -4.51 2.27 7.37
C ILE A 68 -4.92 0.81 7.29
N TYR A 69 -5.76 0.50 6.30
CA TYR A 69 -6.16 -0.86 5.93
C TYR A 69 -5.51 -1.20 4.60
N TYR A 70 -4.64 -2.20 4.59
CA TYR A 70 -3.82 -2.51 3.42
C TYR A 70 -3.79 -4.00 3.09
N LEU A 71 -3.47 -4.28 1.83
CA LEU A 71 -3.28 -5.62 1.31
C LEU A 71 -1.88 -6.14 1.72
N PRO A 72 -1.80 -7.29 2.41
CA PRO A 72 -0.56 -7.73 3.06
C PRO A 72 0.58 -8.05 2.08
N SER A 73 0.28 -8.46 0.84
CA SER A 73 1.33 -8.86 -0.10
C SER A 73 1.95 -7.67 -0.84
N SER A 74 1.15 -6.69 -1.26
CA SER A 74 1.63 -5.51 -1.99
C SER A 74 1.88 -4.28 -1.12
N GLY A 75 1.34 -4.22 0.10
CA GLY A 75 1.34 -3.00 0.89
C GLY A 75 0.42 -1.91 0.32
N TYR A 76 -0.53 -2.29 -0.54
CA TYR A 76 -1.49 -1.37 -1.15
C TYR A 76 -2.62 -1.04 -0.19
N VAL A 77 -2.81 0.25 0.08
CA VAL A 77 -3.79 0.78 1.02
C VAL A 77 -5.15 0.92 0.35
N VAL A 78 -6.15 0.31 0.96
CA VAL A 78 -7.54 0.26 0.50
C VAL A 78 -8.38 1.31 1.20
N ASP A 79 -8.11 1.56 2.48
CA ASP A 79 -8.84 2.54 3.28
C ASP A 79 -7.95 3.19 4.35
N ILE A 80 -8.30 4.42 4.76
CA ILE A 80 -7.56 5.22 5.73
C ILE A 80 -8.52 5.98 6.64
N GLU A 81 -8.32 5.83 7.95
CA GLU A 81 -8.99 6.59 8.99
C GLU A 81 -7.98 7.58 9.61
N LYS A 82 -8.39 8.84 9.79
CA LYS A 82 -7.58 9.83 10.50
C LYS A 82 -7.67 9.53 12.00
N GLY A 83 -6.52 9.30 12.63
CA GLY A 83 -6.43 9.20 14.08
C GLY A 83 -6.60 10.58 14.73
N ASP A 84 -7.16 10.59 15.94
CA ASP A 84 -7.25 11.79 16.79
C ASP A 84 -5.87 12.20 17.35
#